data_AF-A0A3D0ZJ64-F1
#
_entry.id   AF-A0A3D0ZJ64-F1
#
_cell.length_a   1.000
_cell.length_b   1.000
_cell.length_c   1.000
_cell.angle_alpha   90.00
_cell.angle_beta   90.00
_cell.angle_gamma   90.00
#
_symmetry.space_group_name_H-M   'P 1'
#
loop_
_entity.id
_entity.type
_entity.pdbx_description
1 polymer ?
#
loop_
_entity_poly.entity_id
_entity_poly.type
_entity_poly.pdbx_seq_one_letter_code
_entity_poly.pdbx_strand_id
1 'polypeptide(L)'
;HNGNLTNTAELNAMILERNGGQLSGEMKQGNTSDTAMVTALLEGEEGKSLEQTAMELLPKIKGGFCFVFMDEGTLYAARDTYGIRPLVLGRLERGWVVASEQSALATVGASFIREIEPGEFIAIDEDGVRSKRFAEATPAGCVFEYVYLARPDAAIAGRSVYESRVEMGRQLARENTQDADIVIPVPESGTPAAVGYAEESGIPFAHGFVKNSYVGRTFIQPSQTLRQLGIRLKLNALESVIRGKRVVVVDDSIVRGNTQRAIVRMLREAGAASVHIKISSPPVKWPCFYGIDFASRAELIANGATIEEISQAIGADSLAYISEDGMINATRQPRERLCTACFTGQYPIELPGADKLGKNLLERTDLGGLTPSPAALPGATAALAVSSVDDGEDPAGKTGATGCDPGPDAEFENLLTEEDHVPAILHVATAPGADKKESV
;
A
#
# COMPACT_ATOMS: atom_id res chain seq x y z
N HIS A 1 -12.24 0.59 12.14
CA HIS A 1 -10.93 -0.08 12.12
C HIS A 1 -10.11 0.50 10.96
N ASN A 2 -8.84 0.85 11.19
CA ASN A 2 -7.87 1.14 10.14
C ASN A 2 -6.61 0.30 10.43
N GLY A 3 -6.26 -0.63 9.55
CA GLY A 3 -5.22 -1.60 9.81
C GLY A 3 -5.45 -2.93 9.10
N ASN A 4 -4.66 -3.94 9.47
CA ASN A 4 -4.86 -5.34 9.10
C ASN A 4 -4.32 -6.25 10.21
N LEU A 5 -5.09 -7.28 10.55
CA LEU A 5 -4.69 -8.25 11.57
C LEU A 5 -3.88 -9.39 10.96
N THR A 6 -2.76 -9.75 11.58
CA THR A 6 -1.87 -10.81 11.09
C THR A 6 -2.22 -12.17 11.68
N ASN A 7 -2.91 -12.22 12.82
CA ASN A 7 -3.31 -13.48 13.46
C ASN A 7 -4.78 -13.86 13.23
N THR A 8 -5.32 -13.52 12.07
CA THR A 8 -6.70 -13.83 11.65
C THR A 8 -7.05 -15.31 11.87
N ALA A 9 -6.16 -16.26 11.56
CA ALA A 9 -6.39 -17.68 11.82
C ALA A 9 -6.64 -17.98 13.31
N GLU A 10 -5.85 -17.37 14.21
CA GLU A 10 -5.99 -17.54 15.67
C GLU A 10 -7.31 -16.93 16.17
N LEU A 11 -7.65 -15.73 15.70
CA LEU A 11 -8.89 -15.06 16.06
C LEU A 11 -10.13 -15.84 15.57
N ASN A 12 -10.05 -16.46 14.39
CA ASN A 12 -11.13 -17.31 13.89
C ASN A 12 -11.32 -18.55 14.78
N ALA A 13 -10.23 -19.19 15.18
CA ALA A 13 -10.28 -20.32 16.11
C ALA A 13 -10.91 -19.92 17.46
N MET A 14 -10.58 -18.74 18.00
CA MET A 14 -11.19 -18.20 19.22
C MET A 14 -12.71 -18.01 19.09
N ILE A 15 -13.18 -17.50 17.94
CA ILE A 15 -14.62 -17.34 17.66
C ILE A 15 -15.31 -18.70 17.64
N LEU A 16 -14.73 -19.67 16.93
CA LEU A 16 -15.28 -21.02 16.83
C LEU A 16 -15.33 -21.71 18.18
N GLU A 17 -14.26 -21.65 18.97
CA GLU A 17 -14.19 -22.25 20.31
C GLU A 17 -15.27 -21.69 21.23
N ARG A 18 -15.45 -20.36 21.25
CA ARG A 18 -16.44 -19.68 22.09
C ARG A 18 -17.89 -20.02 21.71
N ASN A 19 -18.14 -20.29 20.44
CA ASN A 19 -19.49 -20.48 19.88
C ASN A 19 -19.78 -21.95 19.52
N GLY A 20 -19.09 -22.92 20.11
CA GLY A 20 -19.35 -24.35 19.89
C GLY A 20 -19.13 -24.81 18.44
N GLY A 21 -18.12 -24.25 17.78
CA GLY A 21 -17.75 -24.55 16.39
C GLY A 21 -18.50 -23.74 15.34
N GLN A 22 -19.24 -22.70 15.74
CA GLN A 22 -20.00 -21.86 14.81
C GLN A 22 -19.43 -20.44 14.74
N LEU A 23 -19.66 -19.76 13.62
CA LEU A 23 -19.38 -18.33 13.48
C LEU A 23 -20.52 -17.51 14.11
N SER A 24 -20.19 -16.34 14.68
CA SER A 24 -21.16 -15.40 15.25
C SER A 24 -21.18 -14.06 14.50
N GLY A 25 -22.11 -13.17 14.87
CA GLY A 25 -22.24 -11.83 14.29
C GLY A 25 -22.35 -11.81 12.76
N GLU A 26 -21.67 -10.84 12.14
CA GLU A 26 -21.62 -10.68 10.68
C GLU A 26 -20.85 -11.81 9.97
N MET A 27 -19.92 -12.48 10.67
CA MET A 27 -19.16 -13.59 10.11
C MET A 27 -20.08 -14.74 9.68
N LYS A 28 -21.17 -14.98 10.44
CA LYS A 28 -22.20 -15.98 10.10
C LYS A 28 -22.92 -15.68 8.77
N GLN A 29 -22.88 -14.43 8.31
CA GLN A 29 -23.48 -13.98 7.06
C GLN A 29 -22.48 -13.98 5.89
N GLY A 30 -21.25 -14.43 6.11
CA GLY A 30 -20.20 -14.49 5.10
C GLY A 30 -19.28 -13.26 5.05
N ASN A 31 -19.32 -12.36 6.04
CA ASN A 31 -18.33 -11.29 6.14
C ASN A 31 -16.97 -11.90 6.54
N THR A 32 -15.92 -11.62 5.78
CA THR A 32 -14.55 -12.11 6.03
C THR A 32 -13.59 -11.00 6.47
N SER A 33 -14.10 -9.81 6.78
CA SER A 33 -13.26 -8.73 7.30
C SER A 33 -12.76 -9.02 8.71
N ASP A 34 -11.51 -8.68 8.96
CA ASP A 34 -10.92 -8.72 10.31
C ASP A 34 -11.68 -7.86 11.33
N THR A 35 -12.37 -6.81 10.86
CA THR A 35 -13.25 -5.96 11.66
C THR A 35 -14.47 -6.72 12.17
N ALA A 36 -15.09 -7.55 11.33
CA ALA A 36 -16.20 -8.40 11.74
C ALA A 36 -15.77 -9.43 12.78
N MET A 37 -14.55 -9.96 12.67
CA MET A 37 -13.99 -10.87 13.66
C MET A 37 -13.79 -10.20 15.02
N VAL A 38 -13.19 -9.01 15.05
CA VAL A 38 -13.01 -8.25 16.29
C VAL A 38 -14.38 -7.92 16.90
N THR A 39 -15.36 -7.55 16.07
CA THR A 39 -16.73 -7.27 16.54
C THR A 39 -17.36 -8.50 17.19
N ALA A 40 -17.25 -9.68 16.57
CA ALA A 40 -17.72 -10.95 17.14
C ALA A 40 -17.03 -11.28 18.48
N LEU A 41 -15.72 -11.02 18.59
CA LEU A 41 -14.99 -11.24 19.84
C LEU A 41 -15.35 -10.21 20.92
N LEU A 42 -15.68 -8.97 20.55
CA LEU A 42 -16.12 -7.91 21.46
C LEU A 42 -17.52 -8.13 22.05
N GLU A 43 -18.32 -9.07 21.51
CA GLU A 43 -19.61 -9.45 22.12
C GLU A 43 -19.47 -9.89 23.59
N GLY A 44 -18.28 -10.36 23.99
CA GLY A 44 -17.97 -10.66 25.39
C GLY A 44 -18.75 -11.81 26.04
N GLU A 45 -18.37 -12.14 27.27
CA GLU A 45 -19.12 -13.12 28.07
C GLU A 45 -20.24 -12.40 28.83
N GLU A 46 -21.31 -13.13 29.16
CA GLU A 46 -22.41 -12.59 29.95
C GLU A 46 -21.89 -12.00 31.28
N GLY A 47 -22.27 -10.75 31.56
CA GLY A 47 -21.86 -10.02 32.76
C GLY A 47 -20.55 -9.23 32.64
N LYS A 48 -19.82 -9.29 31.51
CA LYS A 48 -18.69 -8.40 31.24
C LYS A 48 -19.14 -7.15 30.47
N SER A 49 -18.59 -6.00 30.84
CA SER A 49 -18.74 -4.77 30.06
C SER A 49 -17.88 -4.81 28.80
N LEU A 50 -18.27 -4.04 27.78
CA LEU A 50 -17.50 -3.89 26.54
C LEU A 50 -16.06 -3.41 26.82
N GLU A 51 -15.88 -2.50 27.77
CA GLU A 51 -14.55 -2.05 28.22
C GLU A 51 -13.70 -3.20 28.78
N GLN A 52 -14.27 -4.05 29.64
CA GLN A 52 -13.56 -5.22 30.20
C GLN A 52 -13.20 -6.22 29.10
N THR A 53 -14.14 -6.53 28.21
CA THR A 53 -13.90 -7.44 27.09
C THR A 53 -12.82 -6.90 26.16
N ALA A 54 -12.83 -5.60 25.84
CA ALA A 54 -11.80 -4.97 25.03
C ALA A 54 -10.42 -5.06 25.69
N MET A 55 -10.31 -4.79 26.99
CA MET A 55 -9.04 -4.88 27.72
C MET A 55 -8.47 -6.31 27.78
N GLU A 56 -9.32 -7.34 27.75
CA GLU A 56 -8.91 -8.75 27.65
C GLU A 56 -8.55 -9.18 26.21
N LEU A 57 -9.21 -8.59 25.21
CA LEU A 57 -9.07 -8.96 23.81
C LEU A 57 -7.89 -8.27 23.12
N LEU A 58 -7.71 -6.96 23.34
CA LEU A 58 -6.70 -6.15 22.65
C LEU A 58 -5.27 -6.73 22.74
N PRO A 59 -4.81 -7.29 23.89
CA PRO A 59 -3.48 -7.92 23.97
C PRO A 59 -3.32 -9.19 23.10
N LYS A 60 -4.42 -9.81 22.66
CA LYS A 60 -4.43 -11.03 21.84
C LYS A 60 -4.47 -10.72 20.34
N ILE A 61 -4.74 -9.48 19.95
CA ILE A 61 -4.79 -9.06 18.54
C ILE A 61 -3.37 -8.72 18.08
N LYS A 62 -2.93 -9.35 16.99
CA LYS A 62 -1.65 -9.06 16.33
C LYS A 62 -1.88 -8.40 14.98
N GLY A 63 -1.01 -7.46 14.63
CA GLY A 63 -1.09 -6.67 13.40
C GLY A 63 -1.07 -5.17 13.67
N GLY A 64 -1.21 -4.36 12.62
CA GLY A 64 -1.38 -2.93 12.76
C GLY A 64 -2.85 -2.60 12.86
N PHE A 65 -3.29 -1.84 13.87
CA PHE A 65 -4.69 -1.49 14.02
C PHE A 65 -4.91 -0.17 14.76
N CYS A 66 -5.94 0.53 14.33
CA CYS A 66 -6.62 1.58 15.07
C CYS A 66 -8.11 1.26 15.11
N PHE A 67 -8.64 1.08 16.31
CA PHE A 67 -10.06 0.84 16.54
C PHE A 67 -10.74 2.08 17.09
N VAL A 68 -11.96 2.31 16.62
CA VAL A 68 -12.96 3.19 17.23
C VAL A 68 -14.26 2.41 17.21
N PHE A 69 -14.91 2.28 18.37
CA PHE A 69 -16.13 1.50 18.57
C PHE A 69 -16.91 2.10 19.75
N MET A 70 -18.18 1.76 19.91
CA MET A 70 -19.01 2.35 20.95
C MET A 70 -20.12 1.41 21.42
N ASP A 71 -20.57 1.64 22.65
CA ASP A 71 -21.88 1.21 23.15
C ASP A 71 -22.81 2.44 23.24
N GLU A 72 -23.97 2.30 23.89
CA GLU A 72 -24.94 3.40 24.03
C GLU A 72 -24.43 4.60 24.83
N GLY A 73 -23.44 4.41 25.72
CA GLY A 73 -22.96 5.44 26.64
C GLY A 73 -21.52 5.90 26.41
N THR A 74 -20.70 5.09 25.75
CA THR A 74 -19.24 5.29 25.70
C THR A 74 -18.69 5.08 24.31
N LEU A 75 -17.86 6.03 23.86
CA LEU A 75 -17.00 5.91 22.68
C LEU A 75 -15.62 5.43 23.10
N TYR A 76 -15.16 4.33 22.52
CA TYR A 76 -13.85 3.75 22.77
C TYR A 76 -12.92 3.94 21.58
N ALA A 77 -11.63 4.06 21.85
CA ALA A 77 -10.61 3.98 20.82
C ALA A 77 -9.36 3.26 21.32
N ALA A 78 -8.71 2.48 20.45
CA ALA A 78 -7.50 1.74 20.78
C ALA A 78 -6.50 1.78 19.63
N ARG A 79 -5.22 1.86 19.96
CA ARG A 79 -4.10 1.83 19.00
C ARG A 79 -3.17 0.66 19.32
N ASP A 80 -2.75 -0.07 18.29
CA ASP A 80 -1.82 -1.20 18.44
C ASP A 80 -0.52 -0.80 19.18
N THR A 81 0.18 -1.78 19.75
CA THR A 81 1.39 -1.55 20.56
C THR A 81 2.56 -0.94 19.79
N TYR A 82 2.53 -1.05 18.46
CA TYR A 82 3.54 -0.50 17.58
C TYR A 82 3.17 0.89 17.05
N GLY A 83 1.90 1.28 17.16
CA GLY A 83 1.39 2.53 16.60
C GLY A 83 1.57 2.61 15.09
N ILE A 84 1.42 1.47 14.37
CA ILE A 84 1.65 1.37 12.92
C ILE A 84 0.85 2.43 12.17
N ARG A 85 -0.44 2.52 12.50
CA ARG A 85 -1.39 3.49 11.92
C ARG A 85 -1.55 4.70 12.85
N PRO A 86 -1.75 5.92 12.32
CA PRO A 86 -1.94 7.11 13.13
C PRO A 86 -3.37 7.17 13.71
N LEU A 87 -3.48 7.71 14.92
CA LEU A 87 -4.75 7.94 15.61
C LEU A 87 -4.60 9.13 16.56
N VAL A 88 -5.54 10.07 16.49
CA VAL A 88 -5.50 11.33 17.23
C VAL A 88 -6.77 11.59 18.01
N LEU A 89 -6.62 12.24 19.15
CA LEU A 89 -7.70 12.76 19.97
C LEU A 89 -7.81 14.27 19.77
N GLY A 90 -9.03 14.72 19.51
CA GLY A 90 -9.41 16.13 19.39
C GLY A 90 -10.56 16.49 20.31
N ARG A 91 -10.76 17.80 20.50
CA ARG A 91 -11.80 18.37 21.35
C ARG A 91 -12.63 19.37 20.57
N LEU A 92 -13.94 19.17 20.55
CA LEU A 92 -14.92 20.17 20.15
C LEU A 92 -15.36 20.98 21.38
N GLU A 93 -16.07 22.08 21.16
CA GLU A 93 -16.71 22.84 22.26
C GLU A 93 -17.55 21.92 23.15
N ARG A 94 -18.29 20.98 22.53
CA ARG A 94 -19.17 20.02 23.21
C ARG A 94 -18.92 18.59 22.73
N GLY A 95 -17.76 18.04 23.03
CA GLY A 95 -17.50 16.61 22.77
C GLY A 95 -16.04 16.32 22.43
N TRP A 96 -15.74 15.05 22.25
CA TRP A 96 -14.43 14.59 21.83
C TRP A 96 -14.53 13.98 20.43
N VAL A 97 -13.42 14.02 19.71
CA VAL A 97 -13.32 13.49 18.35
C VAL A 97 -12.10 12.60 18.29
N VAL A 98 -12.25 11.41 17.73
CA VAL A 98 -11.13 10.54 17.41
C VAL A 98 -11.05 10.41 15.90
N ALA A 99 -9.86 10.56 15.33
CA ALA A 99 -9.65 10.45 13.89
C ALA A 99 -8.28 9.84 13.59
N SER A 100 -8.09 9.27 12.40
CA SER A 100 -6.76 8.80 11.98
C SER A 100 -5.75 9.94 11.82
N GLU A 101 -6.21 11.13 11.41
CA GLU A 101 -5.35 12.28 11.11
C GLU A 101 -5.90 13.58 11.71
N GLN A 102 -4.99 14.51 12.04
CA GLN A 102 -5.34 15.85 12.53
C GLN A 102 -6.08 16.69 11.47
N SER A 103 -5.89 16.39 10.19
CA SER A 103 -6.58 17.05 9.06
C SER A 103 -8.11 16.93 9.17
N ALA A 104 -8.61 15.81 9.69
CA ALA A 104 -10.03 15.62 9.96
C ALA A 104 -10.52 16.51 11.11
N LEU A 105 -9.72 16.67 12.18
CA LEU A 105 -10.06 17.53 13.31
C LEU A 105 -10.23 18.99 12.86
N ALA A 106 -9.29 19.49 12.07
CA ALA A 106 -9.37 20.85 11.52
C ALA A 106 -10.63 21.06 10.67
N THR A 107 -11.01 20.07 9.87
CA THR A 107 -12.20 20.14 9.00
C THR A 107 -13.50 20.28 9.80
N VAL A 108 -13.60 19.62 10.96
CA VAL A 108 -14.79 19.67 11.82
C VAL A 108 -14.71 20.75 12.90
N GLY A 109 -13.65 21.56 12.93
CA GLY A 109 -13.43 22.61 13.93
C GLY A 109 -13.02 22.09 15.32
N ALA A 110 -12.51 20.85 15.41
CA ALA A 110 -11.96 20.31 16.65
C ALA A 110 -10.51 20.76 16.86
N SER A 111 -10.17 21.12 18.10
CA SER A 111 -8.79 21.38 18.51
C SER A 111 -8.03 20.06 18.68
N PHE A 112 -6.81 19.96 18.16
CA PHE A 112 -5.93 18.83 18.42
C PHE A 112 -5.51 18.81 19.89
N ILE A 113 -5.60 17.64 20.52
CA ILE A 113 -5.18 17.44 21.92
C ILE A 113 -3.87 16.66 21.96
N ARG A 114 -3.84 15.45 21.42
CA ARG A 114 -2.65 14.60 21.30
C ARG A 114 -2.89 13.42 20.37
N GLU A 115 -1.82 12.72 20.02
CA GLU A 115 -1.92 11.37 19.47
C GLU A 115 -2.35 10.37 20.56
N ILE A 116 -3.11 9.35 20.15
CA ILE A 116 -3.33 8.17 20.97
C ILE A 116 -2.04 7.35 20.93
N GLU A 117 -1.51 7.00 22.10
CA GLU A 117 -0.21 6.34 22.23
C GLU A 117 -0.28 4.87 21.76
N PRO A 118 0.85 4.29 21.31
CA PRO A 118 0.89 2.84 21.05
C PRO A 118 0.54 2.03 22.30
N GLY A 119 -0.37 1.06 22.17
CA GLY A 119 -0.86 0.23 23.28
C GLY A 119 -1.88 0.94 24.19
N GLU A 120 -2.32 2.15 23.83
CA GLU A 120 -3.32 2.90 24.57
C GLU A 120 -4.75 2.51 24.15
N PHE A 121 -5.61 2.42 25.15
CA PHE A 121 -7.06 2.33 25.05
C PHE A 121 -7.67 3.54 25.77
N ILE A 122 -8.58 4.24 25.10
CA ILE A 122 -9.35 5.33 25.71
C ILE A 122 -10.85 5.02 25.68
N ALA A 123 -11.53 5.43 26.75
CA ALA A 123 -12.98 5.41 26.87
C ALA A 123 -13.46 6.85 27.09
N ILE A 124 -14.50 7.24 26.36
CA ILE A 124 -15.03 8.60 26.33
C ILE A 124 -16.54 8.54 26.59
N ASP A 125 -16.99 9.09 27.72
CA ASP A 125 -18.40 9.16 28.10
C ASP A 125 -18.75 10.53 28.70
N GLU A 126 -19.84 10.61 29.45
CA GLU A 126 -20.31 11.84 30.09
C GLU A 126 -19.33 12.41 31.13
N ASP A 127 -18.49 11.57 31.74
CA ASP A 127 -17.47 11.99 32.71
C ASP A 127 -16.18 12.49 32.03
N GLY A 128 -16.05 12.29 30.72
CA GLY A 128 -14.91 12.73 29.92
C GLY A 128 -14.05 11.58 29.41
N VAL A 129 -12.73 11.76 29.36
CA VAL A 129 -11.80 10.79 28.76
C VAL A 129 -11.07 10.03 29.86
N ARG A 130 -11.17 8.71 29.83
CA ARG A 130 -10.34 7.78 30.61
C ARG A 130 -9.35 7.11 29.67
N SER A 131 -8.09 7.01 30.10
CA SER A 131 -7.03 6.34 29.36
C SER A 131 -6.47 5.19 30.18
N LYS A 132 -6.25 4.05 29.52
CA LYS A 132 -5.62 2.85 30.05
C LYS A 132 -4.64 2.31 29.02
N ARG A 133 -3.62 1.58 29.49
CA ARG A 133 -2.69 0.87 28.63
C ARG A 133 -3.01 -0.62 28.69
N PHE A 134 -3.21 -1.26 27.53
CA PHE A 134 -3.50 -2.70 27.46
C PHE A 134 -2.24 -3.55 27.25
N ALA A 135 -1.14 -2.94 26.77
CA ALA A 135 0.16 -3.60 26.60
C ALA A 135 1.31 -2.58 26.55
N GLU A 136 2.54 -3.06 26.73
CA GLU A 136 3.74 -2.23 26.61
C GLU A 136 3.93 -1.72 25.16
N ALA A 137 4.43 -0.50 25.00
CA ALA A 137 4.60 0.12 23.70
C ALA A 137 5.92 -0.32 23.05
N THR A 138 5.86 -0.73 21.78
CA THR A 138 7.01 -1.12 20.94
C THR A 138 6.96 -0.36 19.61
N PRO A 139 7.14 0.97 19.60
CA PRO A 139 6.77 1.81 18.45
C PRO A 139 7.49 1.41 17.15
N ALA A 140 6.73 1.29 16.06
CA ALA A 140 7.21 1.04 14.70
C ALA A 140 6.24 1.68 13.69
N GLY A 141 6.02 3.00 13.77
CA GLY A 141 5.04 3.72 12.95
C GLY A 141 5.28 3.57 11.45
N CYS A 142 4.21 3.52 10.65
CA CYS A 142 4.34 3.30 9.21
C CYS A 142 5.05 4.48 8.51
N VAL A 143 6.24 4.24 7.96
CA VAL A 143 6.97 5.28 7.19
C VAL A 143 6.20 5.70 5.93
N PHE A 144 5.38 4.80 5.37
CA PHE A 144 4.63 5.04 4.14
C PHE A 144 3.50 6.08 4.31
N GLU A 145 3.10 6.37 5.55
CA GLU A 145 2.21 7.51 5.85
C GLU A 145 2.88 8.84 5.46
N TYR A 146 4.17 9.00 5.75
CA TYR A 146 4.94 10.17 5.32
C TYR A 146 5.15 10.21 3.81
N VAL A 147 5.36 9.06 3.17
CA VAL A 147 5.62 8.97 1.72
C VAL A 147 4.39 9.33 0.90
N TYR A 148 3.24 8.70 1.19
CA TYR A 148 2.09 8.73 0.28
C TYR A 148 0.75 8.89 0.98
N LEU A 149 0.50 8.12 2.05
CA LEU A 149 -0.86 7.82 2.45
C LEU A 149 -1.56 8.92 3.25
N ALA A 150 -0.86 9.51 4.23
CA ALA A 150 -1.43 10.60 5.01
C ALA A 150 -1.59 11.85 4.16
N ARG A 151 -2.56 12.71 4.50
CA ARG A 151 -2.69 13.98 3.79
C ARG A 151 -1.48 14.89 4.09
N PRO A 152 -1.04 15.73 3.13
CA PRO A 152 0.07 16.64 3.36
C PRO A 152 -0.14 17.64 4.51
N ASP A 153 -1.39 18.00 4.81
CA ASP A 153 -1.77 18.89 5.90
C ASP A 153 -1.90 18.20 7.26
N ALA A 154 -1.60 16.90 7.35
CA ALA A 154 -1.47 16.18 8.61
C ALA A 154 -0.06 16.32 9.21
N ALA A 155 0.03 16.02 10.51
CA ALA A 155 1.29 15.83 11.22
C ALA A 155 1.26 14.48 11.96
N ILE A 156 2.39 13.80 11.96
CA ILE A 156 2.60 12.51 12.63
C ILE A 156 3.86 12.65 13.47
N ALA A 157 3.81 12.25 14.73
CA ALA A 157 4.89 12.37 15.71
C ALA A 157 5.52 13.78 15.75
N GLY A 158 4.67 14.81 15.66
CA GLY A 158 5.09 16.22 15.62
C GLY A 158 5.74 16.69 14.32
N ARG A 159 5.85 15.83 13.29
CA ARG A 159 6.40 16.16 11.98
C ARG A 159 5.30 16.37 10.95
N SER A 160 5.32 17.52 10.27
CA SER A 160 4.45 17.78 9.10
C SER A 160 4.73 16.79 7.97
N VAL A 161 3.68 16.18 7.44
CA VAL A 161 3.77 15.26 6.29
C VAL A 161 4.26 15.99 5.04
N TYR A 162 3.72 17.18 4.77
CA TYR A 162 4.18 18.03 3.65
C TYR A 162 5.68 18.32 3.74
N GLU A 163 6.17 18.79 4.90
CA GLU A 163 7.60 19.12 5.05
C GLU A 163 8.50 17.89 4.92
N SER A 164 8.05 16.72 5.39
CA SER A 164 8.78 15.46 5.19
C SER A 164 8.92 15.15 3.71
N ARG A 165 7.85 15.26 2.92
CA ARG A 165 7.89 14.99 1.47
C ARG A 165 8.75 15.99 0.72
N VAL A 166 8.70 17.28 1.08
CA VAL A 166 9.60 18.29 0.51
C VAL A 166 11.06 17.94 0.83
N GLU A 167 11.37 17.55 2.07
CA GLU A 167 12.74 17.17 2.44
C GLU A 167 13.19 15.88 1.75
N MET A 168 12.31 14.89 1.54
CA MET A 168 12.61 13.72 0.70
C MET A 168 12.99 14.16 -0.72
N GLY A 169 12.28 15.14 -1.29
CA GLY A 169 12.62 15.74 -2.57
C GLY A 169 14.01 16.37 -2.61
N ARG A 170 14.36 17.17 -1.59
CA ARG A 170 15.70 17.78 -1.48
C ARG A 170 16.78 16.72 -1.36
N GLN A 171 16.58 15.76 -0.47
CA GLN A 171 17.53 14.68 -0.27
C GLN A 171 17.73 13.84 -1.55
N LEU A 172 16.65 13.56 -2.28
CA LEU A 172 16.70 12.89 -3.58
C LEU A 172 17.51 13.69 -4.62
N ALA A 173 17.42 15.02 -4.62
CA ALA A 173 18.24 15.86 -5.48
C ALA A 173 19.73 15.80 -5.09
N ARG A 174 20.07 15.86 -3.79
CA ARG A 174 21.45 15.74 -3.30
C ARG A 174 22.10 14.42 -3.72
N GLU A 175 21.35 13.33 -3.62
CA GLU A 175 21.83 11.99 -3.96
C GLU A 175 21.88 11.76 -5.47
N ASN A 176 20.92 12.33 -6.21
CA ASN A 176 20.65 11.95 -7.59
C ASN A 176 20.29 13.15 -8.47
N THR A 177 21.12 14.19 -8.47
CA THR A 177 20.98 15.35 -9.38
C THR A 177 21.06 14.90 -10.84
N GLN A 178 20.28 15.53 -11.70
CA GLN A 178 20.26 15.28 -13.14
C GLN A 178 20.38 16.60 -13.89
N ASP A 179 21.16 16.63 -14.97
CA ASP A 179 21.13 17.76 -15.89
C ASP A 179 19.85 17.68 -16.75
N ALA A 180 18.93 18.61 -16.50
CA ALA A 180 17.61 18.69 -17.13
C ALA A 180 17.09 20.13 -17.16
N ASP A 181 16.04 20.37 -17.93
CA ASP A 181 15.55 21.72 -18.19
C ASP A 181 14.36 22.09 -17.28
N ILE A 182 13.60 21.09 -16.84
CA ILE A 182 12.44 21.25 -15.95
C ILE A 182 12.26 20.06 -15.01
N VAL A 183 11.75 20.34 -13.81
CA VAL A 183 11.22 19.36 -12.85
C VAL A 183 9.69 19.42 -12.89
N ILE A 184 9.04 18.28 -13.08
CA ILE A 184 7.59 18.15 -13.04
C ILE A 184 7.16 17.10 -12.02
N PRO A 185 6.04 17.32 -11.30
CA PRO A 185 5.49 16.31 -10.40
C PRO A 185 4.58 15.33 -11.15
N VAL A 186 4.45 14.12 -10.62
CA VAL A 186 3.26 13.29 -10.83
C VAL A 186 2.18 13.74 -9.84
N PRO A 187 1.06 14.35 -10.30
CA PRO A 187 0.07 14.88 -9.38
C PRO A 187 -0.78 13.78 -8.74
N GLU A 188 -1.15 13.86 -7.47
CA GLU A 188 -0.91 14.98 -6.53
C GLU A 188 0.17 14.69 -5.50
N SER A 189 0.35 13.43 -5.12
CA SER A 189 1.21 12.98 -4.02
C SER A 189 2.69 13.26 -4.25
N GLY A 190 3.19 13.17 -5.48
CA GLY A 190 4.56 13.51 -5.85
C GLY A 190 4.88 15.01 -5.83
N THR A 191 3.88 15.89 -5.70
CA THR A 191 4.06 17.35 -5.82
C THR A 191 5.00 17.94 -4.77
N PRO A 192 4.85 17.66 -3.46
CA PRO A 192 5.76 18.24 -2.46
C PRO A 192 7.22 17.78 -2.66
N ALA A 193 7.45 16.52 -3.02
CA ALA A 193 8.78 16.02 -3.33
C ALA A 193 9.37 16.69 -4.58
N ALA A 194 8.57 16.94 -5.62
CA ALA A 194 9.01 17.68 -6.80
C ALA A 194 9.41 19.12 -6.48
N VAL A 195 8.66 19.79 -5.60
CA VAL A 195 9.00 21.13 -5.09
C VAL A 195 10.38 21.10 -4.41
N GLY A 196 10.58 20.17 -3.47
CA GLY A 196 11.88 20.03 -2.80
C GLY A 196 13.03 19.69 -3.75
N TYR A 197 12.82 18.79 -4.71
CA TYR A 197 13.83 18.43 -5.70
C TYR A 197 14.22 19.64 -6.56
N ALA A 198 13.24 20.42 -7.04
CA ALA A 198 13.48 21.62 -7.84
C ALA A 198 14.25 22.70 -7.06
N GLU A 199 13.85 22.96 -5.81
CA GLU A 199 14.53 23.92 -4.93
C GLU A 199 16.00 23.56 -4.69
N GLU A 200 16.28 22.29 -4.40
CA GLU A 200 17.64 21.83 -4.10
C GLU A 200 18.51 21.72 -5.35
N SER A 201 17.97 21.22 -6.47
CA SER A 201 18.72 21.07 -7.72
C SER A 201 18.92 22.38 -8.48
N GLY A 202 18.11 23.42 -8.19
CA GLY A 202 18.08 24.67 -8.95
C GLY A 202 17.39 24.58 -10.31
N ILE A 203 16.81 23.43 -10.67
CA ILE A 203 16.10 23.23 -11.93
C ILE A 203 14.68 23.82 -11.81
N PRO A 204 14.20 24.59 -12.80
CA PRO A 204 12.87 25.20 -12.74
C PRO A 204 11.75 24.18 -12.54
N PHE A 205 10.88 24.42 -11.56
CA PHE A 205 9.65 23.67 -11.36
C PHE A 205 8.58 24.09 -12.38
N ALA A 206 7.88 23.12 -12.95
CA ALA A 206 6.71 23.39 -13.78
C ALA A 206 5.65 22.29 -13.61
N HIS A 207 4.38 22.63 -13.87
CA HIS A 207 3.36 21.62 -14.07
C HIS A 207 3.45 21.08 -15.49
N GLY A 208 3.91 19.83 -15.65
CA GLY A 208 3.91 19.12 -16.93
C GLY A 208 2.61 18.32 -17.19
N PHE A 209 1.78 18.14 -16.17
CA PHE A 209 0.52 17.44 -16.25
C PHE A 209 -0.63 18.27 -15.69
N VAL A 210 -1.81 18.08 -16.26
CA VAL A 210 -3.09 18.42 -15.65
C VAL A 210 -3.79 17.14 -15.23
N LYS A 211 -4.10 17.02 -13.94
CA LYS A 211 -4.92 15.93 -13.43
C LYS A 211 -6.39 16.21 -13.76
N ASN A 212 -7.06 15.23 -14.35
CA ASN A 212 -8.49 15.33 -14.60
C ASN A 212 -9.24 14.96 -13.31
N SER A 213 -9.70 15.97 -12.58
CA SER A 213 -10.39 15.79 -11.28
C SER A 213 -11.77 15.13 -11.38
N TYR A 214 -12.31 14.97 -12.59
CA TYR A 214 -13.67 14.46 -12.85
C TYR A 214 -13.71 13.04 -13.43
N VAL A 215 -12.61 12.30 -13.33
CA VAL A 215 -12.53 10.93 -13.86
C VAL A 215 -13.20 9.98 -12.87
N GLY A 216 -14.45 9.62 -13.17
CA GLY A 216 -15.17 8.58 -12.45
C GLY A 216 -14.70 7.17 -12.78
N ARG A 217 -15.36 6.17 -12.17
CA ARG A 217 -15.17 4.76 -12.54
C ARG A 217 -15.44 4.58 -14.04
N THR A 218 -14.50 3.97 -14.76
CA THR A 218 -14.75 3.55 -16.14
C THR A 218 -15.75 2.38 -16.12
N PHE A 219 -16.86 2.48 -16.88
CA PHE A 219 -17.75 1.34 -17.13
C PHE A 219 -16.96 0.15 -17.68
N ILE A 220 -17.47 -1.09 -17.53
CA ILE A 220 -16.82 -2.32 -18.05
C ILE A 220 -16.37 -2.08 -19.49
N GLN A 221 -15.06 -1.96 -19.70
CA GLN A 221 -14.51 -1.67 -21.02
C GLN A 221 -14.09 -2.99 -21.67
N PRO A 222 -14.71 -3.36 -22.81
CA PRO A 222 -14.60 -4.70 -23.39
C PRO A 222 -13.24 -5.04 -24.02
N SER A 223 -12.28 -4.09 -24.06
CA SER A 223 -10.96 -4.33 -24.67
C SER A 223 -9.80 -3.84 -23.79
N GLN A 224 -8.68 -4.57 -23.81
CA GLN A 224 -7.43 -4.15 -23.15
C GLN A 224 -6.93 -2.78 -23.67
N THR A 225 -7.19 -2.47 -24.94
CA THR A 225 -6.84 -1.20 -25.58
C THR A 225 -7.55 -0.01 -24.93
N LEU A 226 -8.82 -0.17 -24.56
CA LEU A 226 -9.59 0.85 -23.85
C LEU A 226 -9.19 0.95 -22.37
N ARG A 227 -8.77 -0.17 -21.74
CA ARG A 227 -8.23 -0.16 -20.37
C ARG A 227 -6.90 0.59 -20.25
N GLN A 228 -6.03 0.51 -21.27
CA GLN A 228 -4.80 1.31 -21.35
C GLN A 228 -5.07 2.82 -21.52
N LEU A 229 -6.25 3.21 -22.02
CA LEU A 229 -6.69 4.61 -22.07
C LEU A 229 -6.95 5.20 -20.67
N GLY A 230 -7.07 4.37 -19.63
CA GLY A 230 -7.40 4.77 -18.26
C GLY A 230 -6.42 5.77 -17.63
N ILE A 231 -5.14 5.78 -18.02
CA ILE A 231 -4.18 6.78 -17.51
C ILE A 231 -4.29 8.09 -18.29
N ARG A 232 -4.50 8.05 -19.60
CA ARG A 232 -4.82 9.26 -20.39
C ARG A 232 -6.13 9.92 -19.94
N LEU A 233 -7.06 9.12 -19.40
CA LEU A 233 -8.24 9.68 -18.74
C LEU A 233 -7.86 10.44 -17.48
N LYS A 234 -6.87 9.98 -16.69
CA LYS A 234 -6.47 10.59 -15.41
C LYS A 234 -5.55 11.80 -15.53
N LEU A 235 -4.62 11.79 -16.49
CA LEU A 235 -3.60 12.81 -16.66
C LEU A 235 -3.55 13.26 -18.12
N ASN A 236 -3.39 14.57 -18.33
CA ASN A 236 -3.11 15.17 -19.63
C ASN A 236 -1.73 15.84 -19.59
N ALA A 237 -0.85 15.51 -20.55
CA ALA A 237 0.46 16.14 -20.66
C ALA A 237 0.34 17.53 -21.30
N LEU A 238 1.03 18.53 -20.74
CA LEU A 238 1.08 19.89 -21.26
C LEU A 238 2.22 20.03 -22.26
N GLU A 239 1.91 19.76 -23.53
CA GLU A 239 2.88 19.74 -24.63
C GLU A 239 3.71 21.04 -24.72
N SER A 240 3.09 22.21 -24.52
CA SER A 240 3.76 23.51 -24.53
C SER A 240 4.84 23.66 -23.45
N VAL A 241 4.75 22.87 -22.37
CA VAL A 241 5.75 22.85 -21.28
C VAL A 241 6.85 21.84 -21.58
N ILE A 242 6.52 20.72 -22.22
CA ILE A 242 7.36 19.51 -22.35
C ILE A 242 8.19 19.47 -23.64
N ARG A 243 7.64 19.95 -24.76
CA ARG A 243 8.21 19.77 -26.10
C ARG A 243 9.67 20.24 -26.17
N GLY A 244 10.55 19.34 -26.60
CA GLY A 244 11.99 19.57 -26.80
C GLY A 244 12.83 19.60 -25.52
N LYS A 245 12.24 19.41 -24.33
CA LYS A 245 12.95 19.53 -23.05
C LYS A 245 13.38 18.18 -22.48
N ARG A 246 14.46 18.22 -21.71
CA ARG A 246 14.90 17.15 -20.80
C ARG A 246 14.12 17.30 -19.49
N VAL A 247 13.35 16.30 -19.13
CA VAL A 247 12.36 16.40 -18.06
C VAL A 247 12.74 15.48 -16.91
N VAL A 248 12.85 16.04 -15.70
CA VAL A 248 12.84 15.26 -14.46
C VAL A 248 11.40 15.12 -13.99
N VAL A 249 10.96 13.89 -13.79
CA VAL A 249 9.64 13.55 -13.28
C VAL A 249 9.79 12.99 -11.88
N VAL A 250 9.20 13.67 -10.90
CA VAL A 250 9.25 13.25 -9.50
C VAL A 250 7.93 12.61 -9.08
N ASP A 251 8.02 11.41 -8.52
CA ASP A 251 6.88 10.63 -8.02
C ASP A 251 7.15 10.12 -6.60
N ASP A 252 6.12 9.67 -5.89
CA ASP A 252 6.25 9.16 -4.53
C ASP A 252 6.86 7.75 -4.50
N SER A 253 6.34 6.83 -5.31
CA SER A 253 6.67 5.41 -5.25
C SER A 253 6.41 4.71 -6.59
N ILE A 254 7.06 3.56 -6.79
CA ILE A 254 6.76 2.63 -7.88
C ILE A 254 6.40 1.27 -7.27
N VAL A 255 5.16 0.82 -7.50
CA VAL A 255 4.68 -0.50 -7.05
C VAL A 255 4.74 -1.51 -8.19
N ARG A 256 3.89 -1.33 -9.22
CA ARG A 256 3.82 -2.23 -10.40
C ARG A 256 4.45 -1.64 -11.67
N GLY A 257 4.85 -0.37 -11.66
CA GLY A 257 5.43 0.33 -12.81
C GLY A 257 4.48 0.68 -13.97
N ASN A 258 3.24 0.19 -13.98
CA ASN A 258 2.27 0.48 -15.05
C ASN A 258 1.98 1.98 -15.21
N THR A 259 1.86 2.69 -14.09
CA THR A 259 1.64 4.14 -14.08
C THR A 259 2.82 4.87 -14.69
N GLN A 260 4.03 4.56 -14.24
CA GLN A 260 5.26 5.20 -14.69
C GLN A 260 5.52 4.92 -16.18
N ARG A 261 5.28 3.70 -16.64
CA ARG A 261 5.37 3.34 -18.07
C ARG A 261 4.46 4.20 -18.95
N ALA A 262 3.22 4.43 -18.51
CA ALA A 262 2.30 5.28 -19.24
C ALA A 262 2.68 6.76 -19.19
N ILE A 263 3.17 7.25 -18.05
CA ILE A 263 3.68 8.62 -17.87
C ILE A 263 4.85 8.89 -18.82
N VAL A 264 5.85 8.01 -18.84
CA VAL A 264 7.01 8.15 -19.73
C VAL A 264 6.57 8.18 -21.19
N ARG A 265 5.67 7.26 -21.58
CA ARG A 265 5.10 7.25 -22.93
C ARG A 265 4.40 8.56 -23.27
N MET A 266 3.55 9.08 -22.40
CA MET A 266 2.84 10.35 -22.61
C MET A 266 3.79 11.53 -22.79
N LEU A 267 4.88 11.58 -22.02
CA LEU A 267 5.89 12.64 -22.14
C LEU A 267 6.66 12.56 -23.45
N ARG A 268 7.02 11.35 -23.90
CA ARG A 268 7.64 11.17 -25.23
C ARG A 268 6.69 11.54 -26.36
N GLU A 269 5.41 11.16 -26.25
CA GLU A 269 4.37 11.57 -27.22
C GLU A 269 4.19 13.11 -27.24
N ALA A 270 4.34 13.78 -26.10
CA ALA A 270 4.35 15.24 -25.99
C ALA A 270 5.67 15.90 -26.47
N GLY A 271 6.65 15.10 -26.90
CA GLY A 271 7.90 15.57 -27.51
C GLY A 271 9.03 15.84 -26.53
N ALA A 272 9.05 15.24 -25.33
CA ALA A 272 10.20 15.32 -24.42
C ALA A 272 11.48 14.78 -25.10
N ALA A 273 12.61 15.49 -24.93
CA ALA A 273 13.92 15.06 -25.41
C ALA A 273 14.47 13.88 -24.60
N SER A 274 14.32 13.95 -23.27
CA SER A 274 14.61 12.86 -22.34
C SER A 274 13.68 12.92 -21.14
N VAL A 275 13.46 11.78 -20.48
CA VAL A 275 12.59 11.58 -19.33
C VAL A 275 13.36 10.83 -18.24
N HIS A 276 13.63 11.54 -17.14
CA HIS A 276 14.37 11.05 -15.98
C HIS A 276 13.43 10.90 -14.78
N ILE A 277 13.20 9.67 -14.33
CA ILE A 277 12.28 9.38 -13.23
C ILE A 277 13.03 9.43 -11.90
N LYS A 278 12.49 10.14 -10.92
CA LYS A 278 13.04 10.29 -9.57
C LYS A 278 11.95 9.94 -8.54
N ILE A 279 12.23 8.98 -7.68
CA ILE A 279 11.24 8.42 -6.75
C ILE A 279 11.62 8.77 -5.30
N SER A 280 10.69 9.36 -4.57
CA SER A 280 10.89 9.86 -3.20
C SER A 280 10.64 8.81 -2.11
N SER A 281 10.64 7.53 -2.48
CA SER A 281 10.75 6.37 -1.59
C SER A 281 11.82 5.40 -2.11
N PRO A 282 12.34 4.48 -1.27
CA PRO A 282 13.07 3.32 -1.76
C PRO A 282 12.18 2.39 -2.61
N PRO A 283 12.77 1.43 -3.33
CA PRO A 283 12.01 0.43 -4.09
C PRO A 283 11.11 -0.43 -3.19
N VAL A 284 9.81 -0.48 -3.49
CA VAL A 284 8.85 -1.34 -2.78
C VAL A 284 9.07 -2.79 -3.21
N LYS A 285 9.65 -3.59 -2.31
CA LYS A 285 10.08 -4.98 -2.58
C LYS A 285 9.23 -6.03 -1.87
N TRP A 286 8.46 -5.61 -0.87
CA TRP A 286 7.71 -6.51 0.01
C TRP A 286 6.26 -6.04 0.16
N PRO A 287 5.31 -6.98 0.27
CA PRO A 287 3.91 -6.64 0.55
C PRO A 287 3.76 -5.97 1.93
N CYS A 288 2.59 -5.40 2.21
CA CYS A 288 2.28 -4.87 3.54
C CYS A 288 1.20 -5.73 4.18
N PHE A 289 1.43 -6.15 5.42
CA PHE A 289 0.45 -6.93 6.21
C PHE A 289 -0.26 -6.10 7.29
N TYR A 290 -0.11 -4.76 7.25
CA TYR A 290 -0.61 -3.85 8.29
C TYR A 290 -1.59 -2.79 7.77
N GLY A 291 -2.24 -3.05 6.62
CA GLY A 291 -3.37 -2.25 6.14
C GLY A 291 -3.11 -1.43 4.87
N ILE A 292 -1.95 -1.55 4.24
CA ILE A 292 -1.73 -0.99 2.88
C ILE A 292 -1.95 -2.11 1.87
N ASP A 293 -2.88 -1.91 0.93
CA ASP A 293 -3.22 -2.88 -0.13
C ASP A 293 -2.16 -2.85 -1.24
N PHE A 294 -1.00 -3.45 -0.97
CA PHE A 294 -0.02 -3.72 -2.00
C PHE A 294 -0.38 -4.95 -2.83
N ALA A 295 0.19 -4.99 -4.03
CA ALA A 295 0.18 -6.15 -4.90
C ALA A 295 0.88 -7.35 -4.24
N SER A 296 0.68 -8.56 -4.76
CA SER A 296 1.50 -9.69 -4.32
C SER A 296 2.97 -9.43 -4.61
N ARG A 297 3.88 -10.15 -3.96
CA ARG A 297 5.32 -9.90 -4.12
C ARG A 297 5.74 -10.11 -5.58
N ALA A 298 5.16 -11.11 -6.25
CA ALA A 298 5.38 -11.38 -7.67
C ALA A 298 4.93 -10.24 -8.60
N GLU A 299 3.95 -9.43 -8.19
CA GLU A 299 3.44 -8.30 -8.98
C GLU A 299 4.25 -6.99 -8.75
N LEU A 300 5.17 -6.96 -7.78
CA LEU A 300 6.01 -5.80 -7.50
C LEU A 300 7.16 -5.70 -8.51
N ILE A 301 7.30 -4.55 -9.18
CA ILE A 301 8.31 -4.38 -10.23
C ILE A 301 9.75 -4.43 -9.71
N ALA A 302 9.97 -4.12 -8.42
CA ALA A 302 11.28 -4.14 -7.81
C ALA A 302 11.65 -5.51 -7.22
N ASN A 303 10.76 -6.51 -7.29
CA ASN A 303 11.05 -7.84 -6.78
C ASN A 303 12.09 -8.54 -7.68
N GLY A 304 13.33 -8.65 -7.19
CA GLY A 304 14.43 -9.29 -7.92
C GLY A 304 15.00 -8.50 -9.10
N ALA A 305 14.55 -7.24 -9.31
CA ALA A 305 15.00 -6.40 -10.43
C ALA A 305 15.96 -5.30 -9.98
N THR A 306 16.98 -5.05 -10.79
CA THR A 306 17.92 -3.92 -10.66
C THR A 306 17.26 -2.60 -11.07
N ILE A 307 17.83 -1.47 -10.66
CA ILE A 307 17.31 -0.14 -11.02
C ILE A 307 17.32 0.04 -12.55
N GLU A 308 18.35 -0.46 -13.22
CA GLU A 308 18.53 -0.44 -14.66
C GLU A 308 17.41 -1.22 -15.37
N GLU A 309 17.12 -2.43 -14.91
CA GLU A 309 16.02 -3.25 -15.45
C GLU A 309 14.66 -2.57 -15.25
N ILE A 310 14.42 -1.96 -14.08
CA ILE A 310 13.18 -1.21 -13.84
C ILE A 310 13.11 0.01 -14.76
N SER A 311 14.21 0.76 -14.95
CA SER A 311 14.26 1.93 -15.84
C SER A 311 13.92 1.54 -17.28
N GLN A 312 14.50 0.44 -17.77
CA GLN A 312 14.20 -0.11 -19.09
C GLN A 312 12.76 -0.57 -19.19
N ALA A 313 12.25 -1.26 -18.17
CA ALA A 313 10.87 -1.73 -18.14
C ALA A 313 9.87 -0.57 -18.23
N ILE A 314 10.09 0.55 -17.54
CA ILE A 314 9.21 1.72 -17.64
C ILE A 314 9.51 2.62 -18.85
N GLY A 315 10.62 2.38 -19.56
CA GLY A 315 11.03 3.11 -20.77
C GLY A 315 11.68 4.48 -20.51
N ALA A 316 12.13 4.74 -19.28
CA ALA A 316 12.76 5.99 -18.88
C ALA A 316 14.24 6.03 -19.29
N ASP A 317 14.78 7.23 -19.54
CA ASP A 317 16.21 7.41 -19.85
C ASP A 317 17.09 7.19 -18.60
N SER A 318 16.55 7.48 -17.42
CA SER A 318 17.16 7.10 -16.14
C SER A 318 16.11 6.98 -15.05
N LEU A 319 16.38 6.15 -14.05
CA LEU A 319 15.60 6.02 -12.83
C LEU A 319 16.52 6.17 -11.62
N ALA A 320 16.07 6.91 -10.61
CA ALA A 320 16.71 6.88 -9.30
C ALA A 320 15.67 6.90 -8.18
N TYR A 321 15.99 6.20 -7.09
CA TYR A 321 15.24 6.21 -5.84
C TYR A 321 16.03 6.97 -4.79
N ILE A 322 15.35 7.60 -3.84
CA ILE A 322 15.98 8.10 -2.62
C ILE A 322 16.52 6.91 -1.82
N SER A 323 17.63 7.11 -1.11
CA SER A 323 18.13 6.15 -0.14
C SER A 323 17.13 5.95 1.01
N GLU A 324 17.16 4.76 1.64
CA GLU A 324 16.30 4.49 2.79
C GLU A 324 16.62 5.44 3.96
N ASP A 325 17.90 5.68 4.22
CA ASP A 325 18.33 6.64 5.26
C ASP A 325 17.90 8.06 4.92
N GLY A 326 18.00 8.47 3.65
CA GLY A 326 17.52 9.77 3.19
C GLY A 326 16.02 9.96 3.43
N MET A 327 15.21 8.94 3.12
CA MET A 327 13.77 8.95 3.38
C MET A 327 13.48 9.02 4.90
N ILE A 328 14.13 8.19 5.71
CA ILE A 328 13.91 8.15 7.17
C ILE A 328 14.30 9.49 7.80
N ASN A 329 15.47 10.03 7.45
CA ASN A 329 15.95 11.30 8.01
C ASN A 329 14.99 12.46 7.71
N ALA A 330 14.34 12.46 6.53
CA ALA A 330 13.34 13.46 6.17
C ALA A 330 12.11 13.46 7.10
N THR A 331 11.78 12.32 7.72
CA THR A 331 10.69 12.19 8.71
C THR A 331 11.07 12.75 10.09
N ARG A 332 12.38 12.94 10.35
CA ARG A 332 12.92 13.29 11.68
C ARG A 332 12.51 12.32 12.80
N GLN A 333 12.14 11.10 12.44
CA GLN A 333 11.86 10.04 13.40
C GLN A 333 13.06 9.10 13.51
N PRO A 334 13.35 8.52 14.69
CA PRO A 334 14.35 7.47 14.82
C PRO A 334 13.98 6.26 13.97
N ARG A 335 14.98 5.64 13.32
CA ARG A 335 14.80 4.47 12.45
C ARG A 335 14.10 3.32 13.18
N GLU A 336 14.50 3.06 14.41
CA GLU A 336 13.96 2.01 15.28
C GLU A 336 12.49 2.21 15.65
N ARG A 337 11.93 3.42 15.42
CA ARG A 337 10.52 3.74 15.66
C ARG A 337 9.67 3.72 14.40
N LEU A 338 10.23 3.30 13.26
CA LEU A 338 9.55 3.25 11.97
C LEU A 338 9.50 1.82 11.42
N CYS A 339 8.35 1.45 10.87
CA CYS A 339 8.22 0.27 10.03
C CYS A 339 8.66 0.62 8.60
N THR A 340 9.71 -0.06 8.13
CA THR A 340 10.22 0.02 6.74
C THR A 340 10.04 -1.30 5.98
N ALA A 341 9.22 -2.22 6.51
CA ALA A 341 9.08 -3.59 6.02
C ALA A 341 8.82 -3.69 4.51
N CYS A 342 8.03 -2.78 3.95
CA CYS A 342 7.72 -2.73 2.51
C CYS A 342 8.98 -2.56 1.62
N PHE A 343 10.07 -2.04 2.19
CA PHE A 343 11.35 -1.85 1.52
C PHE A 343 12.39 -2.89 1.95
N THR A 344 12.39 -3.29 3.23
CA THR A 344 13.44 -4.11 3.85
C THR A 344 13.09 -5.58 4.03
N GLY A 345 11.80 -5.93 4.07
CA GLY A 345 11.32 -7.26 4.46
C GLY A 345 11.36 -7.52 5.96
N GLN A 346 11.83 -6.57 6.75
CA GLN A 346 11.93 -6.69 8.21
C GLN A 346 10.63 -6.21 8.85
N TYR A 347 9.75 -7.16 9.17
CA TYR A 347 8.46 -6.89 9.79
C TYR A 347 8.61 -6.76 11.32
N PRO A 348 8.17 -5.64 11.94
CA PRO A 348 8.27 -5.44 13.39
C PRO A 348 7.32 -6.34 14.19
N ILE A 349 6.25 -6.81 13.55
CA ILE A 349 5.30 -7.77 14.11
C ILE A 349 5.56 -9.10 13.44
N GLU A 350 5.85 -10.13 14.24
CA GLU A 350 6.04 -11.49 13.76
C GLU A 350 4.84 -11.94 12.93
N LEU A 351 5.12 -12.44 11.72
CA LEU A 351 4.10 -12.92 10.80
C LEU A 351 3.91 -14.43 11.02
N PRO A 352 2.68 -14.95 10.93
CA PRO A 352 2.45 -16.38 10.95
C PRO A 352 3.07 -17.05 9.70
N GLY A 353 3.15 -18.39 9.73
CA GLY A 353 3.55 -19.17 8.57
C GLY A 353 2.68 -18.89 7.33
N ALA A 354 3.24 -19.10 6.14
CA ALA A 354 2.57 -18.81 4.87
C ALA A 354 1.22 -19.53 4.68
N ASP A 355 0.99 -20.65 5.37
CA ASP A 355 -0.29 -21.37 5.38
C ASP A 355 -1.41 -20.62 6.12
N LYS A 356 -1.05 -19.67 6.99
CA LYS A 356 -1.94 -18.86 7.83
C LYS A 356 -1.84 -17.37 7.54
N LEU A 357 -1.22 -17.02 6.41
CA LEU A 357 -1.04 -15.65 5.95
C LEU A 357 -1.64 -15.51 4.55
N GLY A 358 -2.25 -14.37 4.27
CA GLY A 358 -2.75 -14.07 2.92
C GLY A 358 -4.11 -13.39 2.92
N LYS A 359 -4.40 -12.73 1.81
CA LYS A 359 -5.59 -11.88 1.63
C LYS A 359 -6.91 -12.66 1.68
N ASN A 360 -6.89 -13.92 1.22
CA ASN A 360 -8.10 -14.74 1.05
C ASN A 360 -8.17 -15.90 2.07
N LEU A 361 -7.56 -15.73 3.24
CA LEU A 361 -7.37 -16.81 4.21
C LEU A 361 -8.70 -17.40 4.72
N LEU A 362 -9.74 -16.59 4.89
CA LEU A 362 -11.04 -17.02 5.43
C LEU A 362 -11.99 -17.56 4.35
N GLU A 363 -11.68 -17.28 3.10
CA GLU A 363 -12.36 -17.75 1.89
C GLU A 363 -11.85 -19.12 1.45
N ARG A 364 -10.72 -19.57 2.01
CA ARG A 364 -10.10 -20.86 1.75
C ARG A 364 -10.88 -22.01 2.40
N THR A 365 -11.47 -22.87 1.57
CA THR A 365 -12.31 -23.98 2.03
C THR A 365 -11.55 -25.09 2.74
N ASP A 366 -10.23 -25.21 2.52
CA ASP A 366 -9.34 -26.21 3.13
C ASP A 366 -9.03 -25.94 4.61
N LEU A 367 -9.27 -24.71 5.08
CA LEU A 367 -9.08 -24.30 6.48
C LEU A 367 -10.40 -24.15 7.26
N GLY A 368 -11.51 -24.70 6.72
CA GLY A 368 -12.84 -24.49 7.28
C GLY A 368 -13.44 -23.13 6.93
N GLY A 369 -12.97 -22.52 5.83
CA GLY A 369 -13.43 -21.23 5.34
C GLY A 369 -14.94 -21.19 5.04
N LEU A 370 -15.45 -19.97 5.04
CA LEU A 370 -16.85 -19.68 4.77
C LEU A 370 -17.22 -20.15 3.36
N THR A 371 -18.24 -21.03 3.26
CA THR A 371 -18.86 -21.31 1.96
C THR A 371 -19.56 -20.04 1.49
N PRO A 372 -19.30 -19.56 0.25
CA PRO A 372 -19.98 -18.37 -0.25
C PRO A 372 -21.49 -18.59 -0.22
N SER A 373 -22.21 -17.72 0.49
CA SER A 373 -23.66 -17.79 0.59
C SER A 373 -24.31 -17.55 -0.80
N PRO A 374 -25.28 -18.37 -1.24
CA PRO A 374 -25.94 -18.20 -2.55
C PRO A 374 -26.78 -16.93 -2.68
N ALA A 375 -26.88 -16.10 -1.63
CA ALA A 375 -27.76 -14.93 -1.59
C ALA A 375 -27.10 -13.61 -2.05
N ALA A 376 -25.85 -13.63 -2.52
CA ALA A 376 -25.29 -12.48 -3.23
C ALA A 376 -25.73 -12.52 -4.70
N LEU A 377 -26.76 -11.73 -5.04
CA LEU A 377 -27.16 -11.51 -6.43
C LEU A 377 -25.96 -11.00 -7.26
N PRO A 378 -25.86 -11.38 -8.55
CA PRO A 378 -24.58 -11.48 -9.25
C PRO A 378 -24.13 -10.13 -9.82
N GLY A 379 -23.00 -9.65 -9.33
CA GLY A 379 -22.18 -8.59 -9.95
C GLY A 379 -20.95 -9.19 -10.62
N ALA A 380 -21.15 -9.83 -11.78
CA ALA A 380 -20.15 -10.11 -12.81
C ALA A 380 -18.96 -11.05 -12.46
N THR A 381 -19.21 -12.36 -12.50
CA THR A 381 -18.24 -13.34 -13.02
C THR A 381 -18.93 -14.21 -14.07
N ALA A 382 -18.92 -13.74 -15.32
CA ALA A 382 -19.24 -14.61 -16.45
C ALA A 382 -17.96 -15.38 -16.83
N ALA A 383 -17.74 -16.53 -16.20
CA ALA A 383 -16.88 -17.56 -16.75
C ALA A 383 -17.65 -18.25 -17.89
N LEU A 384 -17.29 -17.94 -19.13
CA LEU A 384 -17.76 -18.70 -20.29
C LEU A 384 -17.03 -20.06 -20.29
N ALA A 385 -17.79 -21.11 -20.05
CA ALA A 385 -17.36 -22.48 -20.29
C ALA A 385 -17.12 -22.68 -21.79
N VAL A 386 -15.90 -23.06 -22.17
CA VAL A 386 -15.63 -23.67 -23.48
C VAL A 386 -15.40 -25.15 -23.22
N SER A 387 -16.29 -25.95 -23.82
CA SER A 387 -16.27 -27.40 -23.80
C SER A 387 -15.02 -27.97 -24.46
N SER A 388 -14.49 -29.01 -23.84
CA SER A 388 -13.49 -29.94 -24.34
C SER A 388 -13.72 -30.41 -25.77
N VAL A 389 -12.67 -30.37 -26.59
CA VAL A 389 -12.49 -31.30 -27.70
C VAL A 389 -11.05 -31.82 -27.63
N ASP A 390 -10.97 -33.15 -27.66
CA ASP A 390 -9.80 -34.01 -27.61
C ASP A 390 -8.95 -33.91 -28.90
N ASP A 391 -7.65 -34.20 -28.78
CA ASP A 391 -6.78 -34.86 -29.77
C ASP A 391 -5.29 -34.41 -29.65
N GLY A 392 -4.41 -35.38 -29.39
CA GLY A 392 -3.13 -35.47 -30.12
C GLY A 392 -1.82 -35.23 -29.35
N GLU A 393 -1.29 -36.31 -28.78
CA GLU A 393 0.13 -36.75 -28.76
C GLU A 393 1.29 -35.72 -28.61
N ASP A 394 2.01 -35.85 -27.49
CA ASP A 394 3.45 -35.58 -27.30
C ASP A 394 4.28 -36.58 -28.16
N PRO A 395 5.47 -36.24 -28.71
CA PRO A 395 6.67 -36.39 -27.88
C PRO A 395 7.85 -35.43 -28.18
N ALA A 396 8.57 -35.13 -27.09
CA ALA A 396 10.03 -35.14 -26.94
C ALA A 396 10.81 -33.80 -26.87
N GLY A 397 11.46 -33.60 -25.71
CA GLY A 397 12.93 -33.70 -25.69
C GLY A 397 13.74 -32.59 -25.00
N LYS A 398 14.35 -32.98 -23.86
CA LYS A 398 15.72 -32.66 -23.38
C LYS A 398 15.99 -31.41 -22.51
N THR A 399 16.19 -31.72 -21.22
CA THR A 399 17.37 -31.44 -20.35
C THR A 399 18.08 -30.08 -20.41
N GLY A 400 18.23 -29.47 -19.23
CA GLY A 400 19.28 -28.50 -18.95
C GLY A 400 19.14 -27.84 -17.58
N ALA A 401 19.55 -28.55 -16.52
CA ALA A 401 19.75 -27.96 -15.21
C ALA A 401 20.95 -27.00 -15.21
N THR A 402 20.76 -25.79 -14.71
CA THR A 402 21.81 -24.97 -14.08
C THR A 402 21.17 -24.19 -12.94
N GLY A 403 21.57 -24.52 -11.72
CA GLY A 403 21.17 -23.81 -10.51
C GLY A 403 21.86 -22.46 -10.42
N CYS A 404 21.16 -21.53 -9.78
CA CYS A 404 21.76 -20.41 -9.07
C CYS A 404 21.24 -20.50 -7.64
N ASP A 405 22.15 -20.63 -6.68
CA ASP A 405 21.86 -20.41 -5.26
C ASP A 405 21.21 -19.01 -5.10
N PRO A 406 20.10 -18.88 -4.37
CA PRO A 406 19.62 -17.57 -3.98
C PRO A 406 20.62 -16.97 -2.97
N GLY A 407 20.94 -15.69 -3.18
CA GLY A 407 21.79 -14.89 -2.28
C GLY A 407 21.18 -14.72 -0.88
N PRO A 408 21.70 -13.77 -0.07
CA PRO A 408 21.51 -13.72 1.39
C PRO A 408 20.09 -13.38 1.90
N ASP A 409 19.03 -13.61 1.13
CA ASP A 409 17.63 -13.40 1.50
C ASP A 409 16.91 -14.70 1.94
N ALA A 410 17.64 -15.80 2.15
CA ALA A 410 17.08 -17.12 2.45
C ALA A 410 16.29 -17.19 3.78
N GLU A 411 16.50 -16.25 4.72
CA GLU A 411 15.79 -16.25 6.00
C GLU A 411 14.31 -15.85 5.89
N PHE A 412 13.88 -15.34 4.73
CA PHE A 412 12.51 -14.86 4.51
C PHE A 412 11.76 -15.63 3.41
N GLU A 413 12.31 -16.73 2.89
CA GLU A 413 11.61 -17.61 1.93
C GLU A 413 10.34 -18.21 2.54
N ASN A 414 10.33 -18.46 3.85
CA ASN A 414 9.19 -19.03 4.58
C ASN A 414 7.96 -18.09 4.66
N LEU A 415 8.11 -16.82 4.24
CA LEU A 415 7.03 -15.84 4.18
C LEU A 415 6.37 -15.76 2.79
N LEU A 416 6.90 -16.49 1.80
CA LEU A 416 6.34 -16.55 0.45
C LEU A 416 5.09 -17.44 0.44
N THR A 417 4.02 -16.95 -0.16
CA THR A 417 2.84 -17.77 -0.48
C THR A 417 3.04 -18.45 -1.83
N GLU A 418 2.28 -19.51 -2.13
CA GLU A 418 2.37 -20.18 -3.45
C GLU A 418 2.09 -19.21 -4.62
N GLU A 419 1.30 -18.17 -4.40
CA GLU A 419 1.03 -17.11 -5.39
C GLU A 419 2.25 -16.21 -5.66
N ASP A 420 3.25 -16.19 -4.79
CA ASP A 420 4.47 -15.41 -4.94
C ASP A 420 5.55 -16.13 -5.78
N HIS A 421 5.38 -17.43 -6.06
CA HIS A 421 6.29 -18.22 -6.88
C HIS A 421 5.85 -18.21 -8.35
N VAL A 422 6.27 -17.20 -9.12
CA VAL A 422 6.07 -17.17 -10.58
C VAL A 422 7.43 -17.22 -11.28
N PRO A 423 7.70 -18.17 -12.21
CA PRO A 423 8.96 -18.21 -12.94
C PRO A 423 9.08 -16.99 -13.87
N ALA A 424 10.26 -16.35 -13.86
CA ALA A 424 10.55 -15.18 -14.69
C ALA A 424 10.42 -15.51 -16.18
N ILE A 425 9.41 -14.95 -16.85
CA ILE A 425 9.25 -15.06 -18.31
C ILE A 425 10.15 -14.03 -19.00
N LEU A 426 11.33 -14.46 -19.43
CA LEU A 426 12.19 -13.72 -20.36
C LEU A 426 11.57 -13.75 -21.77
N HIS A 427 10.85 -12.70 -22.16
CA HIS A 427 10.48 -12.48 -23.55
C HIS A 427 11.58 -11.68 -24.28
N VAL A 428 12.46 -12.38 -24.99
CA VAL A 428 13.37 -11.80 -26.00
C VAL A 428 12.57 -11.58 -27.28
N ALA A 429 12.32 -10.33 -27.64
CA ALA A 429 11.76 -9.96 -28.94
C ALA A 429 12.86 -9.85 -30.00
N THR A 430 12.87 -10.74 -30.99
CA THR A 430 13.67 -10.61 -32.20
C THR A 430 12.93 -9.73 -33.22
N ALA A 431 13.59 -8.68 -33.72
CA ALA A 431 13.08 -7.77 -34.74
C ALA A 431 13.17 -8.40 -36.15
N PRO A 432 12.23 -8.12 -37.08
CA PRO A 432 12.36 -8.53 -38.46
C PRO A 432 13.12 -7.48 -39.29
N GLY A 433 14.16 -7.95 -39.99
CA GLY A 433 14.93 -7.17 -40.95
C GLY A 433 14.20 -6.97 -42.27
N ALA A 434 14.48 -5.83 -42.90
CA ALA A 434 14.10 -5.51 -44.27
C ALA A 434 15.15 -6.02 -45.26
N ASP A 435 14.74 -6.65 -46.37
CA ASP A 435 15.25 -6.30 -47.71
C ASP A 435 14.44 -6.95 -48.86
N LYS A 436 14.01 -6.07 -49.78
CA LYS A 436 14.00 -6.11 -51.26
C LYS A 436 13.56 -7.33 -52.10
N LYS A 437 12.67 -6.96 -53.05
CA LYS A 437 12.69 -7.15 -54.53
C LYS A 437 11.93 -8.33 -55.20
N GLU A 438 11.19 -7.89 -56.23
CA GLU A 438 10.96 -8.47 -57.58
C GLU A 438 9.60 -9.10 -57.93
N SER A 439 8.95 -8.45 -58.94
CA SER A 439 8.07 -8.95 -60.02
C SER A 439 6.89 -9.87 -59.67
N VAL A 440 5.64 -9.63 -60.08
CA VAL A 440 5.05 -9.17 -61.36
C VAL A 440 3.76 -8.41 -61.08
#